data_AF-A8NU50-F1
#
_entry.id   AF-A8NU50-F1
#
_cell.length_a   1.000
_cell.length_b   1.000
_cell.length_c   1.000
_cell.angle_alpha   90.00
_cell.angle_beta   90.00
_cell.angle_gamma   90.00
#
_symmetry.space_group_name_H-M   'P 1'
#
loop_
_entity.id
_entity.type
_entity.pdbx_description
1 polymer ?
#
loop_
_entity_poly.entity_id
_entity_poly.type
_entity_poly.pdbx_seq_one_letter_code
_entity_poly.pdbx_strand_id
1 'polypeptide(L)'
;MFSRIANFGFLSLVLLSTSAPVFGRERWLERDDKAVFLHPRRFGQEQPAVLEKLRNACPGDVCGTLAGQAVTPLLAAQPECSQQDLADDIIDASRQFDAATQANMIAIAQEYRQAEKNTPPDFTTDPPTLRNSVFCQKAPRNPELNGLVQAQDPANDPELFFDPALRATVVRGSQANTAPFAG
;
A
#
# COMPACT_ATOMS: atom_id res chain seq x y z
N MET A 1 66.20 -18.18 -34.32
CA MET A 1 65.63 -18.98 -33.22
C MET A 1 64.28 -18.35 -32.80
N PHE A 2 63.29 -18.35 -33.69
CA PHE A 2 61.99 -17.68 -33.53
C PHE A 2 60.85 -18.71 -33.37
N SER A 3 60.94 -19.56 -32.34
CA SER A 3 59.96 -20.65 -32.15
C SER A 3 59.49 -20.83 -30.70
N ARG A 4 59.58 -19.77 -29.87
CA ARG A 4 59.09 -19.83 -28.47
C ARG A 4 58.04 -18.77 -28.10
N ILE A 5 57.84 -17.75 -28.93
CA ILE A 5 56.88 -16.66 -28.61
C ILE A 5 55.45 -17.02 -29.05
N ALA A 6 55.27 -17.81 -30.10
CA ALA A 6 53.96 -18.17 -30.64
C ALA A 6 53.12 -19.09 -29.70
N ASN A 7 53.76 -19.88 -28.84
CA ASN A 7 53.04 -20.83 -27.97
C ASN A 7 52.42 -20.16 -26.73
N PHE A 8 52.95 -19.03 -26.25
CA PHE A 8 52.39 -18.37 -25.07
C PHE A 8 51.11 -17.59 -25.38
N GLY A 9 51.05 -16.93 -26.54
CA GLY A 9 49.85 -16.19 -26.96
C GLY A 9 48.66 -17.11 -27.23
N PHE A 10 48.91 -18.31 -27.73
CA PHE A 10 47.85 -19.29 -27.96
C PHE A 10 47.31 -19.89 -26.65
N LEU A 11 48.18 -20.11 -25.66
CA LEU A 11 47.78 -20.67 -24.36
C LEU A 11 46.94 -19.69 -23.53
N SER A 12 47.25 -18.40 -23.57
CA SER A 12 46.45 -17.36 -22.91
C SER A 12 45.09 -17.15 -23.58
N LEU A 13 45.00 -17.25 -24.91
CA LEU A 13 43.73 -17.15 -25.63
C LEU A 13 42.79 -18.35 -25.35
N VAL A 14 43.36 -19.54 -25.10
CA VAL A 14 42.59 -20.74 -24.70
C VAL A 14 42.12 -20.68 -23.25
N LEU A 15 42.90 -20.08 -22.35
CA LEU A 15 42.48 -19.88 -20.94
C LEU A 15 41.36 -18.84 -20.81
N LEU A 16 41.37 -17.79 -21.64
CA LEU A 16 40.29 -16.79 -21.69
C LEU A 16 39.02 -17.29 -22.37
N SER A 17 39.11 -18.25 -23.30
CA SER A 17 37.93 -18.82 -23.98
C SER A 17 37.28 -19.98 -23.22
N THR A 18 37.92 -20.48 -22.16
CA THR A 18 37.41 -21.57 -21.31
C THR A 18 36.90 -21.09 -19.94
N SER A 19 36.90 -19.78 -19.66
CA SER A 19 36.15 -19.24 -18.53
C SER A 19 34.66 -19.39 -18.83
N ALA A 20 34.06 -20.45 -18.29
CA ALA A 20 32.62 -20.63 -18.31
C ALA A 20 31.97 -19.34 -17.77
N PRO A 21 30.91 -18.82 -18.41
CA PRO A 21 30.13 -17.76 -17.78
C PRO A 21 29.65 -18.33 -16.44
N VAL A 22 30.16 -17.76 -15.35
CA VAL A 22 29.55 -17.98 -14.04
C VAL A 22 28.17 -17.36 -14.16
N PHE A 23 27.17 -18.19 -14.46
CA PHE A 23 25.77 -17.87 -14.22
C PHE A 23 25.62 -17.79 -12.70
N GLY A 24 26.08 -16.68 -12.13
CA GLY A 24 25.64 -16.26 -10.82
C GLY A 24 24.13 -16.17 -10.92
N ARG A 25 23.42 -17.05 -10.21
CA ARG A 25 22.01 -16.83 -9.94
C ARG A 25 21.95 -15.47 -9.26
N GLU A 26 21.50 -14.44 -9.97
CA GLU A 26 21.11 -13.15 -9.40
C GLU A 26 19.99 -13.45 -8.40
N ARG A 27 20.37 -13.74 -7.16
CA ARG A 27 19.42 -14.01 -6.06
C ARG A 27 18.84 -12.72 -5.49
N TRP A 28 19.37 -11.58 -5.89
CA TRP A 28 19.04 -10.28 -5.34
C TRP A 28 18.87 -9.31 -6.51
N LEU A 29 17.70 -8.67 -6.56
CA LEU A 29 17.51 -7.51 -7.41
C LEU A 29 18.45 -6.43 -6.88
N GLU A 30 19.25 -5.84 -7.75
CA GLU A 30 20.16 -4.74 -7.42
C GLU A 30 19.67 -3.48 -8.12
N ARG A 31 19.72 -2.35 -7.41
CA ARG A 31 19.47 -1.01 -7.98
C ARG A 31 20.55 -0.09 -7.43
N ASP A 32 21.26 0.59 -8.33
CA ASP A 32 22.35 1.51 -7.97
C ASP A 32 23.41 0.85 -7.05
N ASP A 33 23.87 -0.35 -7.42
CA ASP A 33 24.85 -1.17 -6.69
C ASP A 33 24.50 -1.49 -5.23
N LYS A 34 23.20 -1.48 -4.92
CA LYS A 34 22.67 -1.86 -3.60
C LYS A 34 21.67 -3.00 -3.75
N ALA A 35 21.74 -3.94 -2.82
CA ALA A 35 20.73 -4.99 -2.69
C ALA A 35 19.36 -4.36 -2.45
N VAL A 36 18.42 -4.64 -3.35
CA VAL A 36 17.02 -4.30 -3.16
C VAL A 36 16.40 -5.36 -2.26
N PHE A 37 16.26 -5.02 -0.97
CA PHE A 37 15.45 -5.80 -0.06
C PHE A 37 13.98 -5.59 -0.41
N LEU A 38 13.43 -6.48 -1.23
CA LEU A 38 12.00 -6.59 -1.39
C LEU A 38 11.42 -7.21 -0.13
N HIS A 39 11.10 -6.38 0.86
CA HIS A 39 10.18 -6.79 1.89
C HIS A 39 8.85 -7.09 1.18
N PRO A 40 8.29 -8.30 1.29
CA PRO A 40 6.95 -8.54 0.80
C PRO A 40 6.06 -7.47 1.42
N ARG A 41 5.27 -6.78 0.60
CA ARG A 41 4.20 -5.94 1.14
C ARG A 41 3.46 -6.83 2.13
N ARG A 42 3.29 -6.38 3.37
CA ARG A 42 2.39 -7.04 4.32
C ARG A 42 0.98 -6.78 3.84
N PHE A 43 0.62 -7.51 2.79
CA PHE A 43 -0.74 -7.78 2.41
C PHE A 43 -1.11 -9.06 3.13
N GLY A 44 -2.05 -8.98 4.06
CA GLY A 44 -3.12 -9.96 4.03
C GLY A 44 -4.04 -9.56 2.88
N GLN A 45 -4.12 -10.37 1.82
CA GLN A 45 -5.08 -10.24 0.70
C GLN A 45 -4.78 -9.17 -0.36
N GLU A 46 -5.19 -9.50 -1.58
CA GLU A 46 -5.13 -8.69 -2.81
C GLU A 46 -5.90 -7.36 -2.67
N GLN A 47 -5.98 -6.57 -3.74
CA GLN A 47 -6.88 -5.41 -3.84
C GLN A 47 -8.19 -5.68 -3.09
N PRO A 48 -8.58 -4.90 -2.05
CA PRO A 48 -9.70 -5.27 -1.19
C PRO A 48 -10.95 -5.48 -2.04
N ALA A 49 -11.68 -6.57 -1.77
CA ALA A 49 -12.83 -7.00 -2.57
C ALA A 49 -13.90 -5.91 -2.74
N VAL A 50 -13.96 -4.96 -1.79
CA VAL A 50 -14.82 -3.78 -1.86
C VAL A 50 -14.59 -2.92 -3.11
N LEU A 51 -13.38 -2.87 -3.66
CA LEU A 51 -13.07 -2.13 -4.88
C LEU A 51 -13.74 -2.76 -6.11
N GLU A 52 -13.78 -4.09 -6.15
CA GLU A 52 -14.50 -4.83 -7.19
C GLU A 52 -16.00 -4.65 -7.06
N LYS A 53 -16.53 -4.70 -5.83
CA LYS A 53 -17.94 -4.41 -5.54
C LYS A 53 -18.31 -2.99 -6.00
N LEU A 54 -17.48 -2.00 -5.70
CA LEU A 54 -17.69 -0.61 -6.11
C LEU A 54 -17.74 -0.49 -7.63
N ARG A 55 -16.78 -1.09 -8.33
CA ARG A 55 -16.73 -1.07 -9.81
C ARG A 55 -18.02 -1.60 -10.43
N ASN A 56 -18.58 -2.66 -9.85
CA ASN A 56 -19.75 -3.36 -10.37
C ASN A 56 -21.09 -2.83 -9.81
N ALA A 57 -21.07 -1.81 -8.95
CA ALA A 57 -22.25 -1.33 -8.25
C ALA A 57 -23.22 -0.52 -9.13
N CYS A 58 -22.71 0.16 -10.16
CA CYS A 58 -23.48 1.07 -11.02
C CYS A 58 -22.83 1.17 -12.42
N PRO A 59 -23.43 1.91 -13.38
CA PRO A 59 -22.86 2.09 -14.71
C PRO A 59 -21.39 2.53 -14.71
N GLY A 60 -20.62 1.99 -15.67
CA GLY A 60 -19.16 1.98 -15.65
C GLY A 60 -18.47 3.35 -15.57
N ASP A 61 -19.07 4.41 -16.10
CA ASP A 61 -18.43 5.73 -16.13
C ASP A 61 -18.28 6.34 -14.72
N VAL A 62 -19.27 6.13 -13.85
CA VAL A 62 -19.26 6.65 -12.47
C VAL A 62 -18.55 5.67 -11.55
N CYS A 63 -19.04 4.43 -11.47
CA CYS A 63 -18.51 3.44 -10.55
C CYS A 63 -17.10 2.97 -10.92
N GLY A 64 -16.75 2.93 -12.21
CA GLY A 64 -15.39 2.65 -12.66
C GLY A 64 -14.41 3.75 -12.28
N THR A 65 -14.80 5.01 -12.43
CA THR A 65 -13.99 6.15 -11.98
C THR A 65 -13.77 6.13 -10.47
N LEU A 66 -14.84 5.98 -9.68
CA LEU A 66 -14.75 5.91 -8.21
C LEU A 66 -13.89 4.73 -7.75
N ALA A 67 -14.05 3.55 -8.38
CA ALA A 67 -13.22 2.38 -8.08
C ALA A 67 -11.74 2.61 -8.39
N GLY A 68 -11.42 3.30 -9.50
CA GLY A 68 -10.06 3.69 -9.84
C GLY A 68 -9.45 4.66 -8.83
N GLN A 69 -10.25 5.62 -8.33
CA GLN A 69 -9.82 6.56 -7.30
C GLN A 69 -9.60 5.88 -5.95
N ALA A 70 -10.37 4.84 -5.64
CA ALA A 70 -10.40 4.19 -4.33
C ALA A 70 -9.14 3.44 -3.91
N VAL A 71 -8.22 3.15 -4.83
CA VAL A 71 -6.90 2.61 -4.50
C VAL A 71 -6.02 3.66 -3.81
N THR A 72 -6.08 4.91 -4.27
CA THR A 72 -5.13 5.94 -3.84
C THR A 72 -5.22 6.21 -2.34
N PRO A 73 -6.40 6.50 -1.75
CA PRO A 73 -6.53 6.80 -0.31
C PRO A 73 -6.05 5.69 0.64
N LEU A 74 -6.03 4.43 0.18
CA LEU A 74 -5.57 3.29 0.95
C LEU A 74 -4.03 3.18 1.00
N LEU A 75 -3.31 4.01 0.24
CA LEU A 75 -1.85 4.04 0.28
C LEU A 75 -1.34 4.77 1.52
N ALA A 76 -0.22 4.29 2.05
CA ALA A 76 0.37 4.80 3.29
C ALA A 76 0.64 6.30 3.32
N ALA A 77 1.14 6.85 2.20
CA ALA A 77 1.53 8.25 2.12
C ALA A 77 0.34 9.21 1.96
N GLN A 78 -0.88 8.70 1.81
CA GLN A 78 -2.03 9.57 1.66
C GLN A 78 -2.46 10.22 2.98
N PRO A 79 -3.08 11.41 2.94
CA PRO A 79 -3.62 12.08 4.11
C PRO A 79 -4.51 11.16 4.96
N GLU A 80 -4.54 11.41 6.27
CA GLU A 80 -5.30 10.60 7.23
C GLU A 80 -6.80 10.49 6.92
N CYS A 81 -7.42 11.54 6.38
CA CYS A 81 -8.85 11.59 6.08
C CYS A 81 -9.23 11.21 4.64
N SER A 82 -8.27 10.99 3.73
CA SER A 82 -8.58 10.81 2.31
C SER A 82 -9.48 9.61 2.02
N GLN A 83 -9.40 8.55 2.84
CA GLN A 83 -10.27 7.37 2.70
C GLN A 83 -11.72 7.69 3.10
N GLN A 84 -11.90 8.50 4.15
CA GLN A 84 -13.23 8.95 4.55
C GLN A 84 -13.82 9.88 3.51
N ASP A 85 -13.02 10.79 2.97
CA ASP A 85 -13.46 11.76 1.96
C ASP A 85 -13.96 11.05 0.71
N LEU A 86 -13.26 10.00 0.27
CA LEU A 86 -13.74 9.21 -0.86
C LEU A 86 -14.98 8.35 -0.51
N ALA A 87 -15.08 7.81 0.70
CA ALA A 87 -16.29 7.11 1.14
C ALA A 87 -17.51 8.06 1.11
N ASP A 88 -17.32 9.31 1.52
CA ASP A 88 -18.32 10.37 1.41
C ASP A 88 -18.67 10.65 -0.06
N ASP A 89 -17.68 10.72 -0.95
CA ASP A 89 -17.92 10.94 -2.38
C ASP A 89 -18.69 9.77 -3.03
N ILE A 90 -18.46 8.53 -2.60
CA ILE A 90 -19.24 7.36 -3.05
C ILE A 90 -20.72 7.51 -2.64
N ILE A 91 -20.99 7.94 -1.40
CA ILE A 91 -22.36 8.17 -0.92
C ILE A 91 -23.00 9.34 -1.66
N ASP A 92 -22.29 10.44 -1.89
CA ASP A 92 -22.84 11.57 -2.64
C ASP A 92 -23.16 11.19 -4.08
N ALA A 93 -22.26 10.44 -4.75
CA ALA A 93 -22.49 9.93 -6.09
C ALA A 93 -23.65 8.94 -6.15
N SER A 94 -23.93 8.21 -5.07
CA SER A 94 -25.02 7.24 -5.02
C SER A 94 -26.41 7.88 -5.18
N ARG A 95 -26.56 9.17 -4.79
CA ARG A 95 -27.84 9.90 -4.80
C ARG A 95 -28.43 10.13 -6.20
N GLN A 96 -27.63 9.97 -7.26
CA GLN A 96 -28.10 10.13 -8.64
C GLN A 96 -28.79 8.87 -9.19
N PHE A 97 -28.68 7.73 -8.50
CA PHE A 97 -29.20 6.45 -8.97
C PHE A 97 -30.54 6.10 -8.30
N ASP A 98 -31.16 5.01 -8.76
CA ASP A 98 -32.35 4.46 -8.13
C ASP A 98 -32.06 3.98 -6.69
N ALA A 99 -33.12 3.83 -5.90
CA ALA A 99 -33.00 3.50 -4.48
C ALA A 99 -32.24 2.19 -4.19
N ALA A 100 -32.32 1.19 -5.07
CA ALA A 100 -31.63 -0.09 -4.86
C ALA A 100 -30.12 0.07 -5.11
N THR A 101 -29.75 0.74 -6.21
CA THR A 101 -28.35 1.06 -6.51
C THR A 101 -27.75 1.97 -5.44
N GLN A 102 -28.51 2.99 -5.01
CA GLN A 102 -28.09 3.91 -3.96
C GLN A 102 -27.78 3.17 -2.66
N ALA A 103 -28.69 2.31 -2.20
CA ALA A 103 -28.51 1.52 -0.98
C ALA A 103 -27.28 0.60 -1.08
N ASN A 104 -27.05 -0.03 -2.23
CA ASN A 104 -25.88 -0.87 -2.46
C ASN A 104 -24.57 -0.05 -2.39
N MET A 105 -24.52 1.12 -3.03
CA MET A 105 -23.35 2.00 -2.98
C MET A 105 -23.05 2.53 -1.57
N ILE A 106 -24.09 2.84 -0.77
CA ILE A 106 -23.92 3.23 0.64
C ILE A 106 -23.29 2.09 1.43
N ALA A 107 -23.77 0.86 1.28
CA ALA A 107 -23.20 -0.31 1.95
C ALA A 107 -21.73 -0.53 1.57
N ILE A 108 -21.40 -0.35 0.29
CA ILE A 108 -20.02 -0.42 -0.23
C ILE A 108 -19.15 0.70 0.35
N ALA A 109 -19.67 1.93 0.49
CA ALA A 109 -18.94 3.04 1.09
C ALA A 109 -18.60 2.77 2.57
N GLN A 110 -19.53 2.17 3.32
CA GLN A 110 -19.31 1.75 4.71
C GLN A 110 -18.22 0.67 4.80
N GLU A 111 -18.29 -0.36 3.94
CA GLU A 111 -17.27 -1.40 3.85
C GLU A 111 -15.91 -0.80 3.46
N TYR A 112 -15.88 0.14 2.51
CA TYR A 112 -14.66 0.81 2.06
C TYR A 112 -14.05 1.67 3.18
N ARG A 113 -14.87 2.35 3.97
CA ARG A 113 -14.41 3.15 5.12
C ARG A 113 -13.70 2.28 6.16
N GLN A 114 -14.08 1.01 6.27
CA GLN A 114 -13.50 0.03 7.18
C GLN A 114 -12.36 -0.79 6.56
N ALA A 115 -12.07 -0.62 5.27
CA ALA A 115 -10.93 -1.29 4.65
C ALA A 115 -9.61 -0.85 5.31
N GLU A 116 -8.67 -1.78 5.42
CA GLU A 116 -7.35 -1.48 5.98
C GLU A 116 -6.58 -0.51 5.09
N LYS A 117 -5.92 0.47 5.72
CA LYS A 117 -5.00 1.37 5.05
C LYS A 117 -3.58 0.84 5.19
N ASN A 118 -2.85 0.78 4.07
CA ASN A 118 -1.47 0.31 4.07
C ASN A 118 -0.60 1.20 4.98
N THR A 119 0.28 0.57 5.76
CA THR A 119 1.22 1.24 6.66
C THR A 119 2.60 0.60 6.55
N PRO A 120 3.67 1.37 6.31
CA PRO A 120 5.00 0.81 6.23
C PRO A 120 5.45 0.39 7.64
N PRO A 121 6.15 -0.74 7.78
CA PRO A 121 6.94 -1.00 8.98
C PRO A 121 7.93 0.13 9.24
N ASP A 122 8.29 0.34 10.50
CA ASP A 122 9.44 1.16 10.87
C ASP A 122 10.72 0.35 10.67
N PHE A 123 11.49 0.70 9.64
CA PHE A 123 12.74 0.03 9.29
C PHE A 123 13.95 0.56 10.07
N THR A 124 13.75 1.52 10.99
CA THR A 124 14.85 2.01 11.86
C THR A 124 15.13 1.05 13.03
N THR A 125 14.25 0.08 13.27
CA THR A 125 14.40 -0.96 14.31
C THR A 125 14.68 -2.32 13.68
N ASP A 126 15.32 -3.23 14.44
CA ASP A 126 15.54 -4.62 14.05
C ASP A 126 15.06 -5.56 15.18
N PRO A 127 13.98 -6.35 14.99
CA PRO A 127 13.17 -6.44 13.77
C PRO A 127 12.36 -5.16 13.48
N PRO A 128 11.96 -4.91 12.22
CA PRO A 128 11.12 -3.76 11.87
C PRO A 128 9.81 -3.76 12.65
N THR A 129 9.47 -2.63 13.26
CA THR A 129 8.25 -2.51 14.07
C THR A 129 7.04 -2.22 13.20
N LEU A 130 5.93 -2.86 13.51
CA LEU A 130 4.68 -2.76 12.76
C LEU A 130 3.79 -1.70 13.38
N ARG A 131 3.13 -0.88 12.55
CA ARG A 131 2.49 0.35 12.99
C ARG A 131 1.10 0.47 12.40
N ASN A 132 0.17 1.01 13.18
CA ASN A 132 -1.18 1.32 12.75
C ASN A 132 -1.22 2.58 11.88
N SER A 133 -2.32 2.78 11.16
CA SER A 133 -2.60 4.04 10.47
C SER A 133 -3.26 5.02 11.45
N VAL A 134 -2.86 6.29 11.41
CA VAL A 134 -3.56 7.33 12.17
C VAL A 134 -5.03 7.49 11.71
N PHE A 135 -5.92 7.82 12.63
CA PHE A 135 -7.35 7.99 12.41
C PHE A 135 -7.70 9.39 11.91
N CYS A 136 -8.60 9.49 10.95
CA CYS A 136 -9.16 10.78 10.54
C CYS A 136 -9.82 11.48 11.74
N GLN A 137 -9.53 12.77 11.94
CA GLN A 137 -10.07 13.61 13.04
C GLN A 137 -11.15 14.59 12.57
N LYS A 138 -11.81 14.27 11.46
CA LYS A 138 -12.86 15.08 10.85
C LYS A 138 -14.16 14.29 10.86
N ALA A 139 -15.27 14.94 11.18
CA ALA A 139 -16.60 14.35 11.02
C ALA A 139 -16.87 14.03 9.53
N PRO A 140 -17.50 12.89 9.21
CA PRO A 140 -17.88 12.60 7.83
C PRO A 140 -18.97 13.56 7.36
N ARG A 141 -19.02 13.81 6.05
CA ARG A 141 -20.06 14.64 5.44
C ARG A 141 -21.40 13.90 5.43
N ASN A 142 -21.37 12.58 5.27
CA ASN A 142 -22.54 11.72 5.24
C ASN A 142 -22.70 10.96 6.56
N PRO A 143 -23.87 11.06 7.22
CA PRO A 143 -24.09 10.47 8.53
C PRO A 143 -24.03 8.94 8.53
N GLU A 144 -24.17 8.29 7.37
CA GLU A 144 -24.04 6.85 7.19
C GLU A 144 -22.62 6.33 7.53
N LEU A 145 -21.62 7.21 7.61
CA LEU A 145 -20.24 6.89 8.01
C LEU A 145 -19.93 7.19 9.48
N ASN A 146 -20.90 7.70 10.25
CA ASN A 146 -20.67 8.05 11.65
C ASN A 146 -20.21 6.83 12.47
N GLY A 147 -19.13 7.01 13.23
CA GLY A 147 -18.54 5.96 14.05
C GLY A 147 -17.74 4.91 13.28
N LEU A 148 -17.67 4.98 11.95
CA LEU A 148 -16.86 4.08 11.15
C LEU A 148 -15.42 4.58 11.02
N VAL A 149 -14.48 3.72 11.35
CA VAL A 149 -13.03 3.96 11.21
C VAL A 149 -12.40 2.87 10.38
N GLN A 150 -11.25 3.17 9.78
CA GLN A 150 -10.50 2.19 9.02
C GLN A 150 -10.00 1.05 9.92
N ALA A 151 -9.99 -0.17 9.39
CA ALA A 151 -9.39 -1.30 10.08
C ALA A 151 -7.88 -1.12 10.23
N GLN A 152 -7.35 -1.80 11.24
CA GLN A 152 -5.92 -1.87 11.54
C GLN A 152 -5.50 -3.34 11.50
N ASP A 153 -4.30 -3.64 10.99
CA ASP A 153 -3.78 -5.01 11.00
C ASP A 153 -3.61 -5.47 12.47
N PRO A 154 -4.23 -6.59 12.89
CA PRO A 154 -4.10 -7.10 14.25
C PRO A 154 -2.67 -7.50 14.63
N ALA A 155 -1.76 -7.67 13.66
CA ALA A 155 -0.34 -7.92 13.91
C ALA A 155 0.47 -6.65 14.22
N ASN A 156 -0.10 -5.45 14.03
CA ASN A 156 0.56 -4.19 14.36
C ASN A 156 0.71 -4.00 15.87
N ASP A 157 1.74 -3.26 16.29
CA ASP A 157 1.87 -2.82 17.67
C ASP A 157 0.74 -1.81 17.98
N PRO A 158 -0.15 -2.08 18.96
CA PRO A 158 -1.26 -1.20 19.27
C PRO A 158 -0.81 0.19 19.74
N GLU A 159 0.41 0.35 20.23
CA GLU A 159 0.90 1.63 20.76
C GLU A 159 1.54 2.52 19.69
N LEU A 160 1.76 2.01 18.48
CA LEU A 160 2.52 2.70 17.45
C LEU A 160 1.69 2.96 16.20
N PHE A 161 1.79 4.18 15.69
CA PHE A 161 1.06 4.66 14.52
C PHE A 161 2.03 5.32 13.53
N PHE A 162 1.77 5.16 12.24
CA PHE A 162 2.45 5.91 11.19
C PHE A 162 1.63 7.15 10.84
N ASP A 163 2.22 8.33 11.03
CA ASP A 163 1.65 9.60 10.61
C ASP A 163 2.19 9.99 9.22
N PRO A 164 1.34 10.09 8.17
CA PRO A 164 1.77 10.42 6.82
C PRO A 164 2.22 11.88 6.66
N ALA A 165 1.74 12.80 7.50
CA ALA A 165 2.14 14.21 7.47
C ALA A 165 3.54 14.40 8.06
N LEU A 166 3.84 13.70 9.16
CA LEU A 166 5.16 13.71 9.79
C LEU A 166 6.15 12.73 9.14
N ARG A 167 5.63 11.75 8.39
CA ARG A 167 6.38 10.60 7.82
C ARG A 167 7.15 9.84 8.89
N ALA A 168 6.57 9.72 10.08
CA ALA A 168 7.22 9.20 11.26
C ALA A 168 6.28 8.33 12.10
N THR A 169 6.88 7.58 13.02
CA THR A 169 6.14 6.85 14.06
C THR A 169 5.68 7.83 15.14
N VAL A 170 4.44 7.71 15.57
CA VAL A 170 3.86 8.43 16.70
C VAL A 170 3.26 7.42 17.68
N VAL A 171 3.26 7.76 18.97
CA VAL A 171 2.83 6.86 20.05
C VAL A 171 1.37 7.14 20.39
N ARG A 172 0.61 6.11 20.75
CA ARG A 172 -0.77 6.25 21.23
C ARG A 172 -0.87 7.35 22.30
N GLY A 173 -1.82 8.26 22.12
CA GLY A 173 -2.07 9.37 23.04
C GLY A 173 -1.15 10.58 22.86
N SER A 174 -0.11 10.51 22.02
CA SER A 174 0.76 11.68 21.77
C SER A 174 0.08 12.76 20.94
N GLN A 175 -0.96 12.40 20.18
CA GLN A 175 -1.74 13.30 19.33
C GLN A 175 -3.14 12.73 19.06
N ALA A 176 -4.09 13.60 18.70
CA ALA A 176 -5.51 13.23 18.60
C ALA A 176 -5.79 12.09 17.60
N ASN A 177 -5.13 12.10 16.45
CA ASN A 177 -5.28 11.10 15.39
C ASN A 177 -4.71 9.70 15.75
N THR A 178 -4.26 9.47 16.98
CA THR A 178 -3.95 8.12 17.51
C THR A 178 -5.13 7.45 18.20
N ALA A 179 -6.29 8.13 18.24
CA ALA A 179 -7.56 7.57 18.67
C ALA A 179 -8.66 7.86 17.64
N PRO A 180 -9.70 7.01 17.54
CA PRO A 180 -10.88 7.28 16.74
C PRO A 180 -11.49 8.65 17.04
N PHE A 181 -11.97 9.34 16.00
CA PHE A 181 -12.68 10.60 16.17
C PHE A 181 -13.92 10.41 17.05
N ALA A 182 -14.10 11.30 18.02
CA ALA A 182 -15.07 11.12 19.10
C ALA A 182 -16.53 11.43 18.72
N GLY A 183 -16.81 11.93 17.50
CA GLY A 183 -18.17 12.22 17.04
C GLY A 183 -18.89 13.25 17.90
#